data_AF-A0AAP0EDZ7-F1
#
_entry.id   AF-A0AAP0EDZ7-F1
#
_cell.length_a   1.000
_cell.length_b   1.000
_cell.length_c   1.000
_cell.angle_alpha   90.00
_cell.angle_beta   90.00
_cell.angle_gamma   90.00
#
_symmetry.space_group_name_H-M   'P 1'
#
loop_
_entity.id
_entity.type
_entity.pdbx_description
1 polymer ?
#
loop_
_entity_poly.entity_id
_entity_poly.type
_entity_poly.pdbx_seq_one_letter_code
_entity_poly.pdbx_strand_id
1 'polypeptide(L)'
;MSLGFPLEDESAAEIGGPEVLVAKETIKAIDDENWSITRSVLEGDLKSMYKSFDLKMQVTPDGEEGSLVKWTFYFEKEHEDHPHPHPYLELYSHHQNI
;
A
#
# COMPACT_ATOMS: atom_id res chain seq x y z
N MET A 1 27.86 0.14 1.54
CA MET A 1 27.89 0.80 2.86
C MET A 1 26.57 0.52 3.52
N SER A 2 26.56 -0.29 4.56
CA SER A 2 25.37 -0.54 5.37
C SER A 2 25.26 0.63 6.35
N LEU A 3 24.23 1.46 6.20
CA LEU A 3 23.90 2.47 7.20
C LEU A 3 23.15 1.76 8.33
N GLY A 4 23.89 1.44 9.40
CA GLY A 4 23.30 1.05 10.68
C GLY A 4 22.72 2.29 11.35
N PHE A 5 21.44 2.25 11.69
CA PHE A 5 20.83 3.25 12.56
C PHE A 5 21.23 2.95 14.02
N PRO A 6 21.69 3.94 14.80
CA PRO A 6 21.97 3.74 16.21
C PRO A 6 20.64 3.60 16.96
N LEU A 7 20.56 2.59 17.83
CA LEU A 7 19.54 2.50 18.85
C LEU A 7 20.03 3.36 20.02
N GLU A 8 19.51 4.58 20.11
CA GLU A 8 19.64 5.42 21.30
C GLU A 8 18.36 5.31 22.14
N ASP A 9 18.58 5.39 23.44
CA ASP A 9 17.84 4.78 24.53
C ASP A 9 16.77 5.70 25.12
N GLU A 10 15.69 5.07 25.57
CA GLU A 10 14.74 5.43 26.65
C GLU A 10 14.02 6.80 26.74
N SER A 11 12.68 6.67 26.76
CA SER A 11 11.71 7.38 27.61
C SER A 11 11.19 8.76 27.18
N ALA A 12 10.06 8.78 26.46
CA ALA A 12 9.02 9.79 26.63
C ALA A 12 7.70 9.34 25.95
N ALA A 13 6.66 9.14 26.78
CA ALA A 13 5.22 9.08 26.48
C ALA A 13 4.77 8.28 25.23
N GLU A 14 4.04 7.20 25.48
CA GLU A 14 3.20 6.50 24.48
C GLU A 14 2.11 7.45 23.94
N ILE A 15 2.48 8.35 23.04
CA ILE A 15 1.58 8.90 22.04
C ILE A 15 1.64 7.87 20.93
N GLY A 16 0.60 7.03 20.81
CA GLY A 16 0.55 5.89 19.88
C GLY A 16 1.27 6.22 18.58
N GLY A 17 2.41 5.54 18.37
CA GLY A 17 3.26 5.76 17.20
C GLY A 17 2.49 5.53 15.90
N PRO A 18 3.06 5.87 14.73
CA PRO A 18 2.42 5.58 13.47
C PRO A 18 2.04 4.09 13.43
N GLU A 19 0.78 3.79 13.17
CA GLU A 19 0.30 2.42 13.05
C GLU A 19 0.99 1.79 11.84
N VAL A 20 2.02 0.99 12.08
CA VAL A 20 2.78 0.32 11.02
C VAL A 20 2.00 -0.90 10.57
N LEU A 21 1.55 -0.88 9.32
CA LEU A 21 0.87 -2.01 8.70
C LEU A 21 1.88 -2.83 7.91
N VAL A 22 1.91 -4.12 8.18
CA VAL A 22 2.78 -5.09 7.52
C VAL A 22 1.92 -6.02 6.67
N ALA A 23 2.25 -6.09 5.38
CA ALA A 23 1.61 -7.00 4.45
C ALA A 23 2.68 -7.69 3.59
N LYS A 24 2.48 -8.99 3.37
CA LYS A 24 3.22 -9.75 2.37
C LYS A 24 2.40 -9.75 1.10
N GLU A 25 2.93 -9.13 0.05
CA GLU A 25 2.29 -9.06 -1.25
C GLU A 25 3.02 -9.89 -2.30
N THR A 26 2.32 -10.22 -3.37
CA THR A 26 2.87 -10.82 -4.58
C THR A 26 2.39 -10.07 -5.82
N ILE A 27 3.14 -10.16 -6.91
CA ILE A 27 2.72 -9.65 -8.21
C ILE A 27 1.74 -10.66 -8.80
N LYS A 28 0.49 -10.24 -8.98
CA LYS A 28 -0.58 -11.04 -9.57
C LYS A 28 -0.61 -10.91 -11.09
N ALA A 29 -0.38 -9.69 -11.60
CA ALA A 29 -0.35 -9.41 -13.03
C ALA A 29 0.54 -8.21 -13.35
N ILE A 30 1.15 -8.25 -14.54
CA ILE A 30 1.82 -7.12 -15.18
C ILE A 30 1.19 -6.98 -16.56
N ASP A 31 0.82 -5.76 -16.91
CA ASP A 31 0.25 -5.41 -18.21
C ASP A 31 1.07 -4.23 -18.77
N ASP A 32 2.05 -4.58 -19.61
CA ASP A 32 2.95 -3.63 -20.24
C ASP A 32 2.26 -2.73 -21.27
N GLU A 33 1.13 -3.16 -21.85
CA GLU A 33 0.38 -2.35 -22.81
C GLU A 33 -0.33 -1.18 -22.10
N ASN A 34 -0.88 -1.43 -20.92
CA ASN A 34 -1.62 -0.46 -20.13
C ASN A 34 -0.79 0.20 -19.02
N TRP A 35 0.53 -0.07 -18.98
CA TRP A 35 1.46 0.35 -17.92
C TRP A 35 0.87 0.14 -16.53
N SER A 36 0.44 -1.09 -16.26
CA SER A 36 -0.21 -1.43 -15.02
C SER A 36 0.35 -2.67 -14.35
N ILE A 37 0.39 -2.65 -13.02
CA ILE A 37 0.81 -3.76 -12.18
C ILE A 37 -0.30 -4.02 -11.17
N THR A 38 -0.68 -5.28 -11.02
CA THR A 38 -1.61 -5.71 -9.97
C THR A 38 -0.87 -6.56 -8.95
N ARG A 39 -0.99 -6.17 -7.69
CA ARG A 39 -0.43 -6.88 -6.53
C ARG A 39 -1.56 -7.47 -5.69
N SER A 40 -1.27 -8.57 -5.00
CA SER A 40 -2.23 -9.27 -4.14
C SER A 40 -1.63 -9.50 -2.76
N VAL A 41 -2.40 -9.21 -1.71
CA VAL A 41 -1.99 -9.43 -0.32
C VAL A 41 -2.21 -10.89 0.06
N LEU A 42 -1.12 -11.55 0.43
CA LEU A 42 -1.10 -12.96 0.84
C LEU A 42 -1.26 -13.10 2.35
N GLU A 43 -0.53 -12.30 3.13
CA GLU A 43 -0.44 -12.39 4.60
C GLU A 43 -0.30 -10.98 5.20
N GLY A 44 -0.52 -10.85 6.52
CA GLY A 44 -0.31 -9.61 7.27
C GLY A 44 -1.60 -8.98 7.82
N ASP A 45 -1.51 -7.76 8.31
CA ASP A 45 -2.56 -7.10 9.11
C ASP A 45 -3.88 -6.98 8.34
N LEU A 46 -3.79 -6.75 7.02
CA LEU A 46 -4.95 -6.61 6.14
C LEU A 46 -5.73 -7.92 5.95
N LYS A 47 -5.12 -9.10 6.13
CA LYS A 47 -5.82 -10.38 5.93
C LYS A 47 -6.89 -10.66 6.97
N SER A 48 -6.80 -10.05 8.16
CA SER A 48 -7.81 -10.17 9.20
C SER A 48 -9.13 -9.46 8.85
N MET A 49 -9.07 -8.44 7.99
CA MET A 49 -10.21 -7.59 7.63
C MET A 49 -10.77 -7.90 6.24
N TYR A 50 -9.95 -8.47 5.36
CA TYR A 50 -10.29 -8.73 3.97
C TYR A 50 -9.95 -10.17 3.55
N LYS A 51 -10.93 -10.88 2.99
CA LYS A 51 -10.75 -12.20 2.36
C LYS A 51 -9.81 -12.12 1.17
N SER A 52 -10.01 -11.10 0.35
CA SER A 52 -9.17 -10.78 -0.79
C SER A 52 -8.85 -9.29 -0.78
N PHE A 53 -7.61 -8.96 -1.15
CA PHE A 53 -7.16 -7.58 -1.25
C PHE A 53 -6.12 -7.51 -2.36
N ASP A 54 -6.52 -6.94 -3.48
CA ASP A 54 -5.66 -6.66 -4.62
C ASP A 54 -5.54 -5.16 -4.83
N LEU A 55 -4.34 -4.73 -5.23
CA LEU A 55 -4.02 -3.36 -5.58
C LEU A 55 -3.55 -3.30 -7.01
N LYS A 56 -4.23 -2.50 -7.84
CA LYS A 56 -3.76 -2.17 -9.18
C LYS A 56 -3.24 -0.74 -9.21
N MET A 57 -2.01 -0.60 -9.66
CA MET A 57 -1.40 0.67 -10.05
C MET A 57 -1.43 0.75 -11.57
N GLN A 58 -1.91 1.86 -12.12
CA GLN A 58 -1.87 2.14 -13.55
C GLN A 58 -1.30 3.53 -13.78
N VAL A 59 -0.32 3.64 -14.67
CA VAL A 59 0.28 4.92 -15.03
C VAL A 59 -0.28 5.34 -16.39
N THR A 60 -0.81 6.57 -16.46
CA THR A 60 -1.28 7.16 -17.71
C THR A 60 -0.58 8.49 -17.94
N PRO A 61 -0.10 8.79 -19.17
CA PRO A 61 0.48 10.08 -19.46
C PRO A 61 -0.55 11.19 -19.26
N ASP A 62 -0.13 12.31 -18.64
CA ASP A 62 -0.96 13.50 -18.44
C ASP A 62 -0.43 14.64 -19.33
N GLY A 63 -0.99 14.76 -20.53
CA GLY A 63 -0.60 15.78 -21.50
C GLY A 63 0.90 15.74 -21.87
N GLU A 64 1.53 16.91 -21.91
CA GLU A 64 2.96 17.06 -22.24
C GLU A 64 3.87 17.00 -21.01
N GLU A 65 3.34 17.09 -19.79
CA GLU A 65 4.14 17.24 -18.57
C GLU A 65 3.64 16.30 -17.46
N GLY A 66 4.26 15.12 -17.38
CA GLY A 66 4.10 14.19 -16.26
C GLY A 66 3.25 12.95 -16.54
N SER A 67 2.80 12.30 -15.47
CA SER A 67 1.97 11.11 -15.54
C SER A 67 1.02 11.05 -14.36
N LEU A 68 -0.20 10.62 -14.61
CA LEU A 68 -1.20 10.34 -13.59
C LEU A 68 -1.08 8.88 -13.16
N VAL A 69 -0.97 8.65 -11.85
CA VAL A 69 -0.99 7.31 -11.27
C VAL A 69 -2.36 7.02 -10.69
N LYS A 70 -3.07 6.07 -11.28
CA LYS A 70 -4.36 5.59 -10.79
C LYS A 70 -4.16 4.36 -9.90
N TRP A 71 -4.50 4.51 -8.63
CA TRP A 71 -4.58 3.41 -7.67
C TRP A 71 -6.01 2.87 -7.59
N THR A 72 -6.17 1.56 -7.73
CA THR A 72 -7.47 0.87 -7.63
C THR A 72 -7.35 -0.29 -6.65
N PHE A 73 -8.21 -0.30 -5.63
CA PHE A 73 -8.33 -1.43 -4.71
C PHE A 73 -9.49 -2.34 -5.12
N TYR A 74 -9.21 -3.64 -5.18
CA TYR A 74 -10.21 -4.68 -5.30
C TYR A 74 -10.17 -5.48 -4.01
N PHE A 75 -11.27 -5.53 -3.28
CA PHE A 75 -11.30 -6.19 -2.00
C PHE A 75 -12.63 -6.85 -1.72
N GLU A 76 -12.58 -7.91 -0.93
CA GLU A 76 -13.75 -8.53 -0.32
C GLU A 76 -13.55 -8.48 1.19
N LYS A 77 -14.46 -7.81 1.90
CA LYS A 77 -14.42 -7.74 3.36
C LYS A 77 -14.69 -9.13 3.96
N GLU A 78 -14.08 -9.42 5.11
CA GLU A 78 -14.43 -10.61 5.88
C GLU A 78 -15.86 -10.50 6.46
N HIS A 79 -16.20 -9.31 6.95
CA HIS A 79 -17.53 -8.92 7.44
C HIS A 79 -17.90 -7.50 6.99
N GLU A 80 -19.18 -7.20 6.84
CA GLU A 80 -19.67 -5.91 6.32
C GLU A 80 -19.21 -4.72 7.16
N ASP A 81 -19.09 -4.93 8.48
CA ASP A 81 -18.69 -3.92 9.48
C ASP A 81 -17.20 -3.52 9.41
N HIS A 82 -16.36 -4.26 8.69
CA HIS A 82 -14.95 -3.88 8.53
C HIS A 82 -14.79 -2.57 7.76
N PRO A 83 -13.75 -1.76 8.06
CA PRO A 83 -13.56 -0.47 7.43
C PRO A 83 -13.37 -0.60 5.91
N HIS A 84 -13.76 0.43 5.18
CA HIS A 84 -13.35 0.55 3.78
C HIS A 84 -11.86 0.88 3.72
N PRO A 85 -11.10 0.36 2.75
CA PRO A 85 -9.64 0.54 2.71
C PRO A 85 -9.14 1.95 2.35
N HIS A 86 -9.98 2.99 2.46
CA HIS A 86 -9.57 4.37 2.19
C HIS A 86 -8.33 4.81 2.99
N PRO A 87 -8.16 4.47 4.29
CA PRO A 87 -6.95 4.83 5.03
C PRO A 87 -5.67 4.25 4.42
N TYR A 88 -5.75 3.10 3.75
CA TYR A 88 -4.60 2.47 3.11
C TYR A 88 -4.26 3.10 1.75
N LEU A 89 -5.13 3.94 1.16
CA LEU A 89 -4.79 4.68 -0.07
C LEU A 89 -3.63 5.65 0.17
N GLU A 90 -3.55 6.24 1.37
CA GLU A 90 -2.51 7.22 1.69
C GLU A 90 -1.11 6.61 1.75
N LEU A 91 -1.00 5.31 2.07
CA LEU A 91 0.28 4.59 2.02
C LEU A 91 0.90 4.60 0.61
N TYR A 92 0.06 4.54 -0.43
CA TYR A 92 0.52 4.43 -1.82
C TYR A 92 0.68 5.78 -2.50
N SER A 93 -0.03 6.83 -2.06
CA SER A 93 0.14 8.18 -2.60
C SER A 93 1.47 8.81 -2.16
N HIS A 94 1.93 8.57 -0.93
CA HIS A 94 3.17 9.15 -0.41
C HIS A 94 4.45 8.55 -1.02
N HIS A 95 4.40 7.32 -1.53
CA HIS A 95 5.57 6.64 -2.14
C HIS A 95 5.85 7.04 -3.60
N GLN A 96 5.10 7.99 -4.20
CA GLN A 96 5.22 8.38 -5.61
C GLN A 96 6.06 9.65 -5.87
N ASN A 97 6.66 10.24 -4.83
CA ASN A 97 7.55 11.39 -5.00
C ASN A 97 8.98 10.90 -5.32
N ILE A 98 9.21 10.51 -6.58
CA ILE A 98 10.53 10.18 -7.13
C ILE A 98 10.97 11.29 -8.08
#